data_AF-A0A3B8WXG1-F1
#
_entry.id   AF-A0A3B8WXG1-F1
#
_cell.length_a   1.000
_cell.length_b   1.000
_cell.length_c   1.000
_cell.angle_alpha   90.00
_cell.angle_beta   90.00
_cell.angle_gamma   90.00
#
_symmetry.space_group_name_H-M   'P 1'
#
loop_
_entity.id
_entity.type
_entity.pdbx_description
1 polymer ?
#
loop_
_entity_poly.entity_id
_entity_poly.type
_entity_poly.pdbx_seq_one_letter_code
_entity_poly.pdbx_strand_id
1 'polypeptide(L)'
;MDHTQINAQLNPLLATLKRMLRERGITYRELASGLGVSEATIKRAFSTASFSLQRLLQICDYADLTLAELAQSAETPVVADELT
;
A
#
# COMPACT_ATOMS: atom_id res chain seq x y z
N MET A 1 -13.34 -21.83 -4.44
CA MET A 1 -13.54 -20.37 -4.40
C MET A 1 -12.18 -19.75 -4.21
N ASP A 2 -11.50 -19.57 -5.34
CA ASP A 2 -10.10 -19.20 -5.43
C ASP A 2 -9.92 -17.73 -5.02
N HIS A 3 -9.51 -17.51 -3.76
CA HIS A 3 -9.17 -16.18 -3.24
C HIS A 3 -8.01 -15.51 -4.00
N THR A 4 -7.33 -16.27 -4.87
CA THR A 4 -6.22 -15.81 -5.71
C THR A 4 -6.67 -14.81 -6.79
N GLN A 5 -7.93 -14.85 -7.24
CA GLN A 5 -8.37 -14.07 -8.42
C GLN A 5 -8.58 -12.57 -8.15
N ILE A 6 -8.63 -12.13 -6.88
CA ILE A 6 -8.80 -10.70 -6.52
C ILE A 6 -7.46 -9.92 -6.65
N ASN A 7 -6.31 -10.60 -6.65
CA ASN A 7 -4.99 -9.93 -6.59
C ASN A 7 -4.60 -9.14 -7.85
N ALA A 8 -5.15 -9.46 -9.02
CA ALA A 8 -4.81 -8.73 -10.26
C ALA A 8 -5.34 -7.28 -10.26
N GLN A 9 -6.44 -7.01 -9.56
CA GLN A 9 -7.06 -5.68 -9.43
C GLN A 9 -6.47 -4.86 -8.27
N LEU A 10 -5.80 -5.50 -7.29
CA LEU A 10 -5.14 -4.83 -6.17
C LEU A 10 -3.79 -4.20 -6.56
N ASN A 11 -3.19 -4.65 -7.66
CA ASN A 11 -1.88 -4.18 -8.11
C ASN A 11 -1.82 -2.66 -8.38
N PRO A 12 -2.78 -2.03 -9.10
CA PRO A 12 -2.79 -0.57 -9.27
C PRO A 12 -3.03 0.20 -7.97
N LEU A 13 -3.88 -0.32 -7.08
CA LEU A 13 -4.16 0.30 -5.78
C LEU A 13 -2.91 0.31 -4.89
N LEU A 14 -2.16 -0.80 -4.87
CA LEU A 14 -0.91 -0.91 -4.11
C LEU A 14 0.22 -0.07 -4.72
N ALA A 15 0.30 0.02 -6.05
CA ALA A 15 1.24 0.92 -6.72
C ALA A 15 0.94 2.39 -6.37
N THR A 16 -0.32 2.77 -6.36
CA THR A 16 -0.78 4.11 -5.97
C THR A 16 -0.46 4.39 -4.51
N LEU A 17 -0.77 3.46 -3.61
CA LEU A 17 -0.45 3.60 -2.19
C LEU A 17 1.06 3.79 -1.98
N LYS A 18 1.88 2.97 -2.64
CA LYS A 18 3.33 3.11 -2.64
C LYS A 18 3.78 4.49 -3.10
N ARG A 19 3.23 5.02 -4.19
CA ARG A 19 3.54 6.37 -4.68
C ARG A 19 3.20 7.43 -3.65
N MET A 20 1.98 7.41 -3.10
CA MET A 20 1.53 8.41 -2.13
C MET A 20 2.36 8.39 -0.84
N LEU A 21 2.80 7.20 -0.40
CA LEU A 21 3.75 7.09 0.72
C LEU A 21 5.08 7.78 0.40
N ARG A 22 5.62 7.61 -0.82
CA ARG A 22 6.86 8.29 -1.25
C ARG A 22 6.71 9.80 -1.34
N GLU A 23 5.61 10.27 -1.92
CA GLU A 23 5.31 11.71 -2.05
C GLU A 23 5.26 12.40 -0.67
N ARG A 24 4.90 11.64 0.37
CA ARG A 24 4.87 12.09 1.77
C ARG A 24 6.17 11.82 2.54
N GLY A 25 7.20 11.28 1.88
CA GLY A 25 8.49 10.96 2.51
C GLY A 25 8.44 9.78 3.49
N ILE A 26 7.35 9.00 3.50
CA ILE A 26 7.17 7.87 4.42
C ILE A 26 7.96 6.67 3.91
N THR A 27 8.95 6.24 4.68
CA THR A 27 9.73 5.03 4.38
C THR A 27 9.05 3.78 4.94
N TYR A 28 9.39 2.60 4.43
CA TYR A 28 8.91 1.34 5.00
C TYR A 28 9.32 1.16 6.46
N ARG A 29 10.48 1.71 6.87
CA ARG A 29 10.93 1.67 8.25
C ARG A 29 10.03 2.49 9.17
N GLU A 30 9.65 3.69 8.74
CA GLU A 30 8.73 4.55 9.50
C GLU A 30 7.33 3.93 9.57
N LEU A 31 6.82 3.46 8.44
CA LEU A 31 5.53 2.77 8.38
C LEU A 31 5.50 1.52 9.26
N ALA A 32 6.58 0.73 9.25
CA ALA A 32 6.71 -0.45 10.09
C ALA A 32 6.70 -0.09 11.58
N SER A 33 7.46 0.95 11.96
CA SER A 33 7.49 1.46 13.33
C SER A 33 6.12 1.97 13.77
N GLY A 34 5.44 2.75 12.93
CA GLY A 34 4.10 3.29 13.22
C GLY A 34 3.02 2.23 13.36
N LEU A 35 3.16 1.12 12.63
CA LEU A 35 2.22 -0.01 12.66
C LEU A 35 2.61 -1.12 13.64
N GLY A 36 3.72 -0.98 14.37
CA GLY A 36 4.20 -1.97 15.33
C GLY A 36 4.59 -3.32 14.70
N VAL A 37 5.08 -3.30 13.47
CA VAL A 37 5.52 -4.51 12.73
C VAL A 37 6.95 -4.37 12.25
N SER A 38 7.55 -5.47 11.77
CA SER A 38 8.88 -5.40 11.15
C SER A 38 8.81 -4.82 9.73
N GLU A 39 9.88 -4.15 9.29
CA GLU A 39 9.99 -3.67 7.91
C GLU A 39 9.86 -4.82 6.90
N ALA A 40 10.39 -6.00 7.23
CA ALA A 40 10.23 -7.20 6.42
C ALA A 40 8.75 -7.62 6.26
N THR A 41 7.92 -7.43 7.28
CA THR A 41 6.47 -7.68 7.21
C THR A 41 5.80 -6.73 6.21
N ILE A 42 6.17 -5.44 6.22
CA ILE A 42 5.66 -4.44 5.27
C ILE A 42 6.10 -4.78 3.85
N LYS A 43 7.40 -5.02 3.62
CA LYS A 43 7.92 -5.38 2.29
C LYS A 43 7.24 -6.64 1.75
N ARG A 44 7.10 -7.68 2.58
CA ARG A 44 6.37 -8.90 2.19
C ARG A 44 4.94 -8.59 1.79
N ALA A 45 4.19 -7.85 2.60
CA ALA A 45 2.79 -7.50 2.30
C ALA A 45 2.66 -6.78 0.95
N PHE A 46 3.57 -5.83 0.65
CA PHE A 46 3.60 -5.14 -0.65
C PHE A 46 4.02 -6.01 -1.83
N SER A 47 4.92 -6.99 -1.63
CA SER A 47 5.36 -7.92 -2.68
C SER A 47 4.34 -9.02 -2.98
N THR A 48 3.62 -9.52 -1.96
CA THR A 48 2.62 -10.59 -2.10
C THR A 48 1.22 -10.07 -2.40
N ALA A 49 1.03 -8.74 -2.42
CA ALA A 49 -0.27 -8.08 -2.44
C ALA A 49 -1.23 -8.57 -1.33
N SER A 50 -0.69 -9.17 -0.26
CA SER A 50 -1.49 -9.76 0.80
C SER A 50 -1.80 -8.71 1.88
N PHE A 51 -2.82 -7.90 1.63
CA PHE A 51 -3.35 -6.94 2.60
C PHE A 51 -4.77 -7.32 2.99
N SER A 52 -5.04 -7.26 4.29
CA SER A 52 -6.42 -7.09 4.75
C SER A 52 -6.84 -5.64 4.53
N LEU A 53 -8.14 -5.41 4.32
CA LEU A 53 -8.69 -4.05 4.25
C LEU A 53 -8.34 -3.23 5.50
N GLN A 54 -8.35 -3.86 6.68
CA GLN A 54 -7.94 -3.20 7.92
C GLN A 54 -6.50 -2.69 7.84
N ARG A 55 -5.55 -3.49 7.33
CA ARG A 55 -4.16 -3.06 7.20
C ARG A 55 -4.02 -1.91 6.20
N LEU A 56 -4.79 -1.94 5.12
CA LEU A 56 -4.82 -0.85 4.15
C LEU A 56 -5.26 0.46 4.83
N LEU A 57 -6.36 0.42 5.58
CA LEU A 57 -6.87 1.58 6.31
C LEU A 57 -5.86 2.11 7.34
N GLN A 58 -5.16 1.23 8.07
CA GLN A 58 -4.11 1.65 9.00
C GLN A 58 -2.94 2.35 8.30
N ILE A 59 -2.55 1.89 7.11
CA ILE A 59 -1.50 2.54 6.33
C ILE A 59 -1.98 3.91 5.81
N CYS A 60 -3.23 3.99 5.34
CA CYS A 60 -3.84 5.24 4.92
C CYS A 60 -3.90 6.24 6.08
N ASP A 61 -4.38 5.82 7.24
CA ASP A 61 -4.45 6.64 8.46
C ASP A 61 -3.07 7.15 8.88
N TYR A 62 -2.06 6.27 8.93
CA TYR A 62 -0.68 6.65 9.22
C TYR A 62 -0.12 7.67 8.21
N ALA A 63 -0.53 7.55 6.95
CA ALA A 63 -0.10 8.44 5.88
C ALA A 63 -0.95 9.71 5.76
N ASP A 64 -1.92 9.95 6.65
CA ASP A 64 -2.90 11.05 6.56
C ASP A 64 -3.62 11.04 5.20
N LEU A 65 -4.15 9.87 4.86
CA LEU A 65 -4.88 9.55 3.64
C LEU A 65 -6.22 8.90 3.95
N THR A 66 -7.22 9.20 3.14
CA THR A 66 -8.48 8.46 3.12
C THR A 66 -8.46 7.36 2.07
N LEU A 67 -9.28 6.32 2.27
CA LEU A 67 -9.48 5.27 1.26
C LEU A 67 -10.06 5.84 -0.05
N ALA A 68 -10.86 6.91 0.03
CA ALA A 68 -11.44 7.56 -1.14
C ALA A 68 -10.36 8.24 -2.00
N GLU A 69 -9.41 8.96 -1.38
CA GLU A 69 -8.27 9.56 -2.08
C GLU A 69 -7.39 8.50 -2.75
N LEU A 70 -7.16 7.38 -2.05
CA LEU A 70 -6.39 6.27 -2.60
C LEU A 70 -7.10 5.65 -3.81
N ALA A 71 -8.41 5.39 -3.71
CA ALA A 71 -9.19 4.79 -4.79
C ALA A 71 -9.21 5.68 -6.03
N GLN A 72 -9.47 6.98 -5.85
CA GLN A 72 -9.50 7.97 -6.93
C GLN A 72 -8.14 8.10 -7.63
N SER A 73 -7.06 8.04 -6.86
CA SER A 73 -5.70 8.08 -7.39
C SER A 73 -5.31 6.82 -8.16
N ALA A 74 -5.94 5.68 -7.89
CA ALA A 74 -5.66 4.39 -8.53
C ALA A 74 -6.38 4.20 -9.88
N GLU A 75 -7.44 4.97 -10.14
CA GLU A 75 -8.10 5.04 -11.45
C GLU A 75 -7.19 5.68 -12.52
N THR A 76 -6.17 6.42 -12.07
CA THR A 76 -5.18 7.05 -12.95
C THR A 76 -4.01 6.08 -13.18
N PRO A 77 -3.66 5.69 -14.42
CA PRO A 77 -2.64 4.68 -14.66
C PRO A 77 -1.27 5.13 -14.13
N VAL A 78 -0.70 4.34 -13.21
CA VAL A 78 0.56 4.65 -12.52
C VAL A 78 1.70 3.78 -13.06
N VAL A 79 2.73 4.40 -13.62
CA VAL A 79 4.00 3.73 -13.95
C VAL A 79 4.73 3.40 -12.63
N ALA A 80 4.98 2.11 -12.39
CA ALA A 80 5.54 1.64 -11.14
C ALA A 80 7.04 1.97 -11.06
N ASP A 81 7.41 2.93 -10.19
CA ASP A 81 8.79 3.26 -9.86
C ASP A 81 9.24 2.46 -8.62
N GLU A 82 10.40 1.79 -8.73
CA GLU A 82 10.95 0.90 -7.71
C GLU A 82 11.31 1.68 -6.43
N LEU A 83 10.70 1.30 -5.31
CA LEU A 83 11.09 1.80 -3.98
C LEU A 83 12.37 1.11 -3.53
N THR A 84 13.48 1.86 -3.54
CA THR A 84 14.69 1.57 -2.75
C THR A 84 14.44 1.87 -1.28
#